data_AF-W2SQJ0-F1
#
_entry.id   AF-W2SQJ0-F1
#
_cell.length_a   1.000
_cell.length_b   1.000
_cell.length_c   1.000
_cell.angle_alpha   90.00
_cell.angle_beta   90.00
_cell.angle_gamma   90.00
#
_symmetry.space_group_name_H-M   'P 1'
#
loop_
_entity.id
_entity.type
_entity.pdbx_description
1 polymer ?
#
loop_
_entity_poly.entity_id
_entity_poly.type
_entity_poly.pdbx_seq_one_letter_code
_entity_poly.pdbx_strand_id
1 'polypeptide(L)'
;MVNLEPILAGDIPEALNESKYDNSSDISHEWILPSTKKLDPTLLPFLWKMMSEKFGCRTMFNDDIADKHRGIFHYPPNEFQAGFTSPPTDHYYRAYYLAVYKDWVYGNCKDGEQIQREFVDIWRRFANVYKDVCHFGFTFITSLTHEAGLTIETIDEFMKSSIENLYLNGK
;
A
#
# COMPACT_ATOMS: atom_id res chain seq x y z
N MET A 1 -4.95 -8.11 -10.90
CA MET A 1 -4.53 -7.77 -9.53
C MET A 1 -3.04 -7.47 -9.58
N VAL A 2 -2.62 -6.33 -9.03
CA VAL A 2 -1.20 -5.98 -8.95
C VAL A 2 -0.69 -6.51 -7.62
N ASN A 3 0.26 -7.43 -7.65
CA ASN A 3 0.90 -7.94 -6.44
C ASN A 3 2.21 -7.16 -6.23
N LEU A 4 2.28 -6.39 -5.14
CA LEU A 4 3.47 -5.61 -4.75
C LEU A 4 4.28 -6.29 -3.63
N GLU A 5 3.92 -7.51 -3.21
CA GLU A 5 4.62 -8.24 -2.15
C GLU A 5 6.11 -8.44 -2.46
N PRO A 6 6.55 -8.90 -3.65
CA PRO A 6 7.98 -9.15 -3.87
C PRO A 6 8.80 -7.85 -3.85
N ILE A 7 8.17 -6.74 -4.26
CA ILE A 7 8.79 -5.42 -4.27
C ILE A 7 8.92 -4.89 -2.83
N LEU A 8 7.93 -5.15 -1.99
CA LEU A 8 7.85 -4.57 -0.65
C LEU A 8 8.41 -5.49 0.44
N ALA A 9 8.33 -6.81 0.32
CA ALA A 9 8.81 -7.77 1.29
C ALA A 9 10.08 -8.51 0.86
N GLY A 10 10.41 -8.51 -0.44
CA GLY A 10 11.48 -9.36 -0.96
C GLY A 10 11.10 -10.84 -0.88
N ASP A 11 12.02 -11.66 -0.37
CA ASP A 11 11.80 -13.10 -0.23
C ASP A 11 10.76 -13.40 0.87
N ILE A 12 9.70 -14.13 0.50
CA ILE A 12 8.64 -14.55 1.41
C ILE A 12 9.04 -15.90 2.03
N PRO A 13 9.23 -16.02 3.36
CA PRO A 13 9.68 -17.25 4.00
C PRO A 13 8.80 -18.48 3.68
N GLU A 14 7.49 -18.29 3.60
CA GLU A 14 6.53 -19.33 3.25
C GLU A 14 6.70 -19.83 1.81
N ALA A 15 7.08 -18.94 0.88
CA ALA A 15 7.32 -19.27 -0.52
C ALA A 15 8.61 -20.07 -0.71
N LEU A 16 9.62 -19.82 0.12
CA LEU A 16 10.90 -20.54 0.09
C LEU A 16 10.76 -22.04 0.46
N ASN A 17 9.65 -22.43 1.08
CA ASN A 17 9.33 -23.84 1.35
C ASN A 17 8.70 -24.56 0.14
N GLU A 18 8.30 -23.83 -0.90
CA GLU A 18 7.75 -24.40 -2.12
C GLU A 18 8.85 -24.89 -3.06
N SER A 19 8.50 -25.83 -3.95
CA SER A 19 9.42 -26.24 -5.01
C SER A 19 9.68 -25.07 -5.95
N LYS A 20 10.96 -24.77 -6.19
CA LYS A 20 11.37 -23.76 -7.16
C LYS A 20 10.84 -24.04 -8.57
N TYR A 21 10.76 -25.32 -8.94
CA TYR A 21 10.28 -25.73 -10.27
C TYR A 21 8.95 -26.47 -10.18
N ASP A 22 8.07 -26.22 -11.13
CA ASP A 22 6.82 -26.95 -11.29
C ASP A 22 6.99 -28.23 -12.12
N ASN A 23 5.87 -28.89 -12.45
CA ASN A 23 5.88 -30.14 -13.20
C ASN A 23 6.31 -29.97 -14.67
N SER A 24 6.30 -28.75 -15.22
CA SER A 24 6.86 -28.45 -16.55
C SER A 24 8.34 -28.04 -16.48
N SER A 25 8.95 -28.07 -15.30
CA SER A 25 10.31 -27.55 -15.03
C SER A 25 10.43 -26.03 -15.19
N ASP A 26 9.32 -25.31 -15.19
CA ASP A 26 9.28 -23.85 -15.16
C ASP A 26 9.38 -23.36 -13.72
N ILE A 27 9.68 -22.07 -13.52
CA ILE A 27 9.70 -21.49 -12.17
C ILE A 27 8.27 -21.50 -11.62
N SER A 28 8.09 -22.17 -10.48
CA SER A 28 6.81 -22.26 -9.79
C SER A 28 6.34 -20.88 -9.34
N HIS A 29 5.10 -20.53 -9.69
CA HIS A 29 4.44 -19.32 -9.20
C HIS A 29 4.43 -19.28 -7.66
N GLU A 30 4.12 -20.40 -7.00
CA GLU A 30 4.01 -20.45 -5.53
C GLU A 30 5.35 -20.25 -4.82
N TRP A 31 6.47 -20.47 -5.51
CA TRP A 31 7.81 -20.21 -4.97
C TRP A 31 8.19 -18.73 -4.98
N ILE A 32 7.58 -17.94 -5.87
CA ILE A 32 7.76 -16.49 -5.92
C ILE A 32 6.66 -15.80 -5.09
N LEU A 33 5.42 -16.25 -5.27
CA LEU A 33 4.18 -15.63 -4.81
C LEU A 33 3.20 -16.73 -4.38
N PRO A 34 3.20 -17.12 -3.09
CA PRO A 34 2.37 -18.21 -2.61
C PRO A 34 0.91 -17.77 -2.53
N SER A 35 0.14 -18.05 -3.58
CA SER A 35 -1.22 -17.51 -3.76
C SER A 35 -2.31 -18.28 -3.02
N THR A 36 -1.94 -19.40 -2.41
CA THR A 36 -2.88 -20.34 -1.78
C THR A 36 -2.67 -20.49 -0.26
N LYS A 37 -1.69 -19.76 0.30
CA LYS A 37 -1.23 -19.96 1.68
C LYS A 37 -1.94 -19.12 2.73
N LYS A 38 -2.77 -18.15 2.34
CA LYS A 38 -3.40 -17.20 3.26
C LYS A 38 -2.37 -16.60 4.23
N LEU A 39 -1.39 -15.92 3.67
CA LEU A 39 -0.31 -15.26 4.39
C LEU A 39 -0.86 -14.30 5.43
N ASP A 40 -0.25 -14.29 6.61
CA ASP A 40 -0.47 -13.22 7.58
C ASP A 40 0.43 -12.03 7.20
N PRO A 41 -0.13 -10.92 6.67
CA PRO A 41 0.67 -9.78 6.27
C PRO A 41 1.40 -9.14 7.46
N THR A 42 0.95 -9.36 8.70
CA THR A 42 1.66 -8.90 9.90
C THR A 42 2.99 -9.62 10.12
N LEU A 43 3.21 -10.80 9.53
CA LEU A 43 4.47 -11.55 9.68
C LEU A 43 5.47 -11.26 8.56
N LEU A 44 5.01 -10.78 7.40
CA LEU A 44 5.86 -10.55 6.23
C LEU A 44 6.94 -9.47 6.47
N PRO A 45 8.16 -9.65 5.95
CA PRO A 45 9.30 -8.76 6.20
C PRO A 45 9.28 -7.49 5.33
N PHE A 46 8.18 -6.75 5.37
CA PHE A 46 8.00 -5.56 4.53
C PHE A 46 9.06 -4.47 4.76
N LEU A 47 9.31 -3.68 3.71
CA LEU A 47 10.31 -2.63 3.66
C LEU A 47 10.11 -1.60 4.77
N TRP A 48 8.87 -1.22 5.07
CA TRP A 48 8.60 -0.31 6.19
C TRP A 48 9.03 -0.89 7.54
N LYS A 49 8.91 -2.21 7.77
CA LYS A 49 9.45 -2.83 9.00
C LYS A 49 10.96 -2.67 9.04
N MET A 50 11.65 -2.94 7.93
CA MET A 50 13.09 -2.73 7.83
C MET A 50 13.48 -1.27 8.11
N MET A 51 12.75 -0.31 7.53
CA MET A 51 12.98 1.12 7.74
C MET A 51 12.78 1.54 9.20
N SER A 52 11.77 0.98 9.88
CA SER A 52 11.55 1.23 11.31
C SER A 52 12.62 0.57 12.17
N GLU A 53 12.80 -0.75 12.05
CA GLU A 53 13.61 -1.54 12.97
C GLU A 53 15.12 -1.33 12.80
N LYS A 54 15.60 -1.22 11.55
CA LYS A 54 17.05 -1.09 11.28
C LYS A 54 17.52 0.35 11.19
N PHE A 55 16.66 1.26 10.75
CA PHE A 55 17.03 2.65 10.47
C PHE A 55 16.35 3.66 11.40
N GLY A 56 15.42 3.23 12.26
CA GLY A 56 14.72 4.11 13.21
C GLY A 56 13.82 5.13 12.52
N CYS A 57 13.38 4.86 11.29
CA CYS A 57 12.58 5.78 10.51
C CYS A 57 11.12 5.74 10.95
N ARG A 58 10.44 6.89 10.92
CA ARG A 58 8.98 6.93 11.04
C ARG A 58 8.36 6.35 9.79
N THR A 59 7.33 5.54 9.96
CA THR A 59 6.75 4.77 8.86
C THR A 59 5.28 5.10 8.64
N MET A 60 4.86 5.08 7.39
CA MET A 60 3.45 5.25 7.01
C MET A 60 3.04 4.20 5.99
N PHE A 61 1.87 3.63 6.21
CA PHE A 61 1.16 2.80 5.23
C PHE A 61 -0.25 3.35 4.97
N ASN A 62 -0.46 3.83 3.75
CA ASN A 62 -1.66 4.51 3.30
C ASN A 62 -2.30 3.77 2.12
N ASP A 63 -3.27 2.91 2.39
CA ASP A 63 -3.87 1.99 1.41
C ASP A 63 -5.28 2.45 1.03
N ASP A 64 -5.48 2.73 -0.26
CA ASP A 64 -6.81 2.99 -0.81
C ASP A 64 -7.59 1.69 -0.94
N ILE A 65 -8.46 1.44 0.03
CA ILE A 65 -9.19 0.17 0.09
C ILE A 65 -10.39 0.14 -0.84
N ALA A 66 -11.02 1.28 -1.18
CA ALA A 66 -12.30 1.40 -1.92
C ALA A 66 -13.54 0.67 -1.31
N ASP A 67 -13.33 -0.42 -0.58
CA ASP A 67 -14.32 -1.24 0.13
C ASP A 67 -13.66 -1.93 1.34
N LYS A 68 -14.45 -2.26 2.37
CA LYS A 68 -13.95 -2.86 3.62
C LYS A 68 -13.32 -4.25 3.45
N HIS A 69 -13.66 -4.99 2.40
CA HIS A 69 -13.13 -6.32 2.08
C HIS A 69 -11.93 -6.28 1.15
N ARG A 70 -11.47 -5.08 0.79
CA ARG A 70 -10.35 -4.85 -0.12
C ARG A 70 -9.14 -4.25 0.63
N GLY A 71 -8.11 -3.94 -0.14
CA GLY A 71 -6.80 -3.46 0.31
C GLY A 71 -5.70 -4.40 -0.16
N ILE A 72 -4.53 -3.84 -0.46
CA ILE A 72 -3.47 -4.54 -1.19
C ILE A 72 -2.91 -5.78 -0.46
N PHE A 73 -2.94 -5.79 0.88
CA PHE A 73 -2.53 -6.93 1.71
C PHE A 73 -3.68 -7.47 2.57
N HIS A 74 -4.91 -7.27 2.11
CA HIS A 74 -6.14 -7.80 2.74
C HIS A 74 -6.93 -8.65 1.73
N TYR A 75 -6.80 -8.32 0.45
CA TYR A 75 -7.43 -9.01 -0.66
C TYR A 75 -6.35 -9.50 -1.63
N PRO A 76 -6.47 -10.73 -2.16
CA PRO A 76 -7.63 -11.60 -2.09
C PRO A 76 -7.56 -12.61 -0.93
N PRO A 77 -8.71 -13.16 -0.47
CA PRO A 77 -8.78 -13.99 0.74
C PRO A 77 -8.16 -15.39 0.60
N ASN A 78 -7.75 -15.80 -0.61
CA ASN A 78 -6.92 -16.99 -0.83
C ASN A 78 -5.43 -16.71 -0.59
N GLU A 79 -4.99 -15.47 -0.81
CA GLU A 79 -3.59 -15.06 -0.68
C GLU A 79 -3.31 -14.52 0.71
N PHE A 80 -4.23 -13.73 1.28
CA PHE A 80 -4.06 -13.08 2.57
C PHE A 80 -5.08 -13.53 3.61
N GLN A 81 -4.68 -13.50 4.88
CA GLN A 81 -5.63 -13.37 5.99
C GLN A 81 -6.34 -12.02 5.91
N ALA A 82 -7.25 -11.75 6.86
CA ALA A 82 -8.09 -10.55 6.87
C ALA A 82 -7.32 -9.25 7.22
N GLY A 83 -6.21 -8.98 6.52
CA GLY A 83 -5.30 -7.87 6.73
C GLY A 83 -4.41 -8.05 7.95
N PHE A 84 -3.75 -6.95 8.32
CA PHE A 84 -2.84 -6.90 9.46
C PHE A 84 -3.57 -7.06 10.79
N THR A 85 -3.06 -7.92 11.67
CA THR A 85 -3.56 -8.14 13.05
C THR A 85 -3.06 -7.10 14.05
N SER A 86 -2.02 -6.35 13.69
CA SER A 86 -1.49 -5.20 14.42
C SER A 86 -1.05 -4.10 13.43
N PRO A 87 -0.99 -2.82 13.84
CA PRO A 87 -0.55 -1.76 12.95
C PRO A 87 0.86 -2.03 12.40
N PRO A 88 1.05 -2.10 11.07
CA PRO A 88 2.34 -2.45 10.48
C PRO A 88 3.33 -1.29 10.41
N THR A 89 2.87 -0.06 10.68
CA THR A 89 3.64 1.19 10.61
C THR A 89 3.21 2.13 11.72
N ASP A 90 4.01 3.16 12.02
CA ASP A 90 3.65 4.21 12.98
C ASP A 90 2.34 4.92 12.58
N HIS A 91 2.13 5.13 11.27
CA HIS A 91 0.96 5.78 10.69
C HIS A 91 0.22 4.83 9.73
N TYR A 92 -0.75 4.11 10.27
CA TYR A 92 -1.56 3.16 9.51
C TYR A 92 -3.01 3.64 9.32
N TYR A 93 -3.38 3.90 8.07
CA TYR A 93 -4.62 4.61 7.74
C TYR A 93 -5.85 3.72 7.49
N ARG A 94 -5.75 2.38 7.62
CA ARG A 94 -6.90 1.51 7.35
C ARG A 94 -8.14 1.84 8.18
N ALA A 95 -7.98 2.13 9.47
CA ALA A 95 -9.11 2.49 10.34
C ALA A 95 -9.83 3.76 9.87
N TYR A 96 -9.07 4.75 9.38
CA TYR A 96 -9.63 5.96 8.77
C TYR A 96 -10.45 5.62 7.53
N TYR A 97 -9.92 4.83 6.60
CA TYR A 97 -10.66 4.47 5.39
C TYR A 97 -11.86 3.56 5.64
N LEU A 98 -11.81 2.67 6.64
CA LEU A 98 -12.99 1.90 7.06
C LEU A 98 -14.13 2.82 7.51
N ALA A 99 -13.82 3.95 8.14
CA ALA A 99 -14.82 4.95 8.49
C ALA A 99 -15.31 5.72 7.24
N VAL A 100 -14.41 6.12 6.35
CA VAL A 100 -14.75 6.82 5.09
C VAL A 100 -15.71 5.99 4.22
N TYR A 101 -15.40 4.71 4.03
CA TYR A 101 -16.15 3.80 3.16
C TYR A 101 -17.32 3.09 3.87
N LYS A 102 -17.62 3.45 5.13
CA LYS A 102 -18.75 2.86 5.87
C LYS A 102 -20.10 3.20 5.23
N ASP A 103 -20.27 4.48 4.88
CA ASP A 103 -21.52 5.05 4.37
C ASP A 103 -21.35 5.65 2.96
N TRP A 104 -20.20 5.38 2.32
CA TRP A 104 -19.88 5.87 0.99
C TRP A 104 -19.37 4.74 0.09
N VAL A 105 -20.00 4.58 -1.07
CA VAL A 105 -19.50 3.69 -2.13
C VAL A 105 -18.46 4.46 -2.93
N TYR A 106 -17.29 3.86 -3.12
CA TYR A 106 -16.20 4.53 -3.82
C TYR A 106 -16.61 5.04 -5.22
N GLY A 107 -16.09 6.21 -5.57
CA GLY A 107 -16.22 6.82 -6.87
C GLY A 107 -15.12 7.87 -7.04
N ASN A 108 -15.15 8.59 -8.16
CA ASN A 108 -14.09 9.57 -8.45
C ASN A 108 -14.14 10.79 -7.52
N CYS A 109 -15.32 11.15 -7.00
CA CYS A 109 -15.50 12.32 -6.16
C CYS A 109 -16.24 12.00 -4.86
N LYS A 110 -15.83 12.67 -3.78
CA LYS A 110 -16.51 12.70 -2.48
C LYS A 110 -16.59 14.16 -2.01
N ASP A 111 -17.76 14.58 -1.56
CA ASP A 111 -18.00 15.94 -1.05
C ASP A 111 -17.59 17.08 -2.01
N GLY A 112 -17.67 16.83 -3.33
CA GLY A 112 -17.32 17.81 -4.37
C GLY A 112 -15.86 17.81 -4.81
N GLU A 113 -14.99 17.01 -4.20
CA GLU A 113 -13.57 16.90 -4.55
C GLU A 113 -13.19 15.47 -4.94
N GLN A 114 -12.05 15.34 -5.63
CA GLN A 114 -11.49 14.04 -5.99
C GLN A 114 -10.89 13.35 -4.75
N ILE A 115 -11.40 12.17 -4.36
CA ILE A 115 -10.98 11.49 -3.13
C ILE A 115 -9.48 11.13 -3.16
N GLN A 116 -8.93 10.86 -4.35
CA GLN A 116 -7.54 10.43 -4.49
C GLN A 116 -6.54 11.52 -4.07
N ARG A 117 -6.97 12.79 -4.05
CA ARG A 117 -6.17 13.92 -3.54
C ARG A 117 -5.87 13.77 -2.05
N GLU A 118 -6.77 13.19 -1.26
CA GLU A 118 -6.54 12.96 0.18
C GLU A 118 -5.34 12.03 0.42
N PHE A 119 -5.16 11.01 -0.42
CA PHE A 119 -4.04 10.08 -0.28
C PHE A 119 -2.69 10.77 -0.52
N VAL A 120 -2.63 11.63 -1.55
CA VAL A 120 -1.44 12.43 -1.87
C VAL A 120 -1.21 13.49 -0.78
N ASP A 121 -2.27 14.12 -0.27
CA ASP A 121 -2.15 15.11 0.80
C ASP A 121 -1.67 14.51 2.12
N ILE A 122 -2.20 13.35 2.52
CA ILE A 122 -1.74 12.59 3.69
C ILE A 122 -0.25 12.27 3.55
N TRP A 123 0.18 11.77 2.39
CA TRP A 123 1.59 11.48 2.12
C TRP A 123 2.47 12.72 2.23
N ARG A 124 2.06 13.83 1.61
CA ARG A 124 2.78 15.11 1.65
C ARG A 124 2.88 15.64 3.08
N ARG A 125 1.79 15.60 3.85
CA ARG A 125 1.78 16.02 5.26
C ARG A 125 2.71 15.17 6.11
N PHE A 126 2.70 13.85 5.92
CA PHE A 126 3.62 12.94 6.59
C PHE A 126 5.08 13.31 6.29
N ALA A 127 5.44 13.49 5.02
CA ALA A 127 6.79 13.90 4.62
C ALA A 127 7.22 15.24 5.24
N ASN A 128 6.30 16.22 5.28
CA ASN A 128 6.55 17.53 5.88
C ASN A 128 6.70 17.48 7.40
N VAL A 129 5.83 16.75 8.12
CA VAL A 129 5.88 16.62 9.58
C VAL A 129 7.19 15.97 10.02
N TYR A 130 7.65 14.97 9.27
CA TYR A 130 8.87 14.22 9.58
C TYR A 130 10.08 14.68 8.77
N LYS A 131 10.06 15.90 8.21
CA LYS A 131 11.14 16.40 7.33
C LYS A 131 12.54 16.33 7.96
N ASP A 132 12.64 16.55 9.27
CA ASP A 132 13.90 16.62 10.02
C ASP A 132 14.33 15.28 10.64
N VAL A 133 13.55 14.21 10.44
CA VAL A 133 13.88 12.86 10.94
C VAL A 133 13.80 11.85 9.79
N CYS A 134 14.41 10.67 9.97
CA CYS A 134 14.24 9.62 8.96
C CYS A 134 12.76 9.21 8.88
N HIS A 135 12.23 9.11 7.67
CA HIS A 135 10.87 8.66 7.44
C HIS A 135 10.77 7.87 6.13
N PHE A 136 9.80 6.95 6.08
CA PHE A 136 9.45 6.15 4.93
C PHE A 136 7.93 6.03 4.85
N GLY A 137 7.34 6.56 3.78
CA GLY A 137 5.90 6.48 3.57
C GLY A 137 5.58 5.71 2.29
N PHE A 138 4.67 4.74 2.37
CA PHE A 138 4.12 4.03 1.22
C PHE A 138 2.63 4.35 1.10
N THR A 139 2.23 4.81 -0.09
CA THR A 139 0.82 5.08 -0.44
C THR A 139 0.45 4.30 -1.68
N PHE A 140 -0.63 3.53 -1.60
CA PHE A 140 -1.18 2.77 -2.72
C PHE A 140 -2.56 3.35 -3.07
N ILE A 141 -2.69 3.91 -4.28
CA ILE A 141 -3.94 4.49 -4.79
C ILE A 141 -4.49 3.54 -5.85
N THR A 142 -5.59 2.87 -5.55
CA THR A 142 -6.20 1.87 -6.45
C THR A 142 -7.45 2.41 -7.13
N SER A 143 -8.29 3.15 -6.40
CA SER A 143 -9.62 3.56 -6.86
C SER A 143 -9.57 4.50 -8.06
N LEU A 144 -8.42 5.16 -8.31
CA LEU A 144 -8.25 6.04 -9.45
C LEU A 144 -8.42 5.28 -10.76
N THR A 145 -7.64 4.21 -10.94
CA THR A 145 -7.41 3.58 -12.25
C THR A 145 -7.85 2.13 -12.33
N HIS A 146 -8.24 1.51 -11.21
CA HIS A 146 -8.56 0.07 -11.17
C HIS A 146 -9.64 -0.34 -12.19
N GLU A 147 -10.68 0.48 -12.37
CA GLU A 147 -11.77 0.23 -13.33
C GLU A 147 -11.65 1.03 -14.63
N ALA A 148 -10.86 2.12 -14.62
CA ALA A 148 -10.74 3.04 -15.76
C ALA A 148 -9.34 3.65 -15.83
N GLY A 149 -8.47 3.12 -16.69
CA GLY A 149 -7.08 3.59 -16.79
C GLY A 149 -6.90 5.04 -17.27
N LEU A 150 -7.91 5.63 -17.92
CA LEU A 150 -7.85 6.97 -18.51
C LEU A 150 -7.96 8.12 -17.49
N THR A 151 -8.23 7.84 -16.22
CA THR A 151 -8.41 8.86 -15.18
C THR A 151 -7.11 9.33 -14.53
N ILE A 152 -5.96 8.74 -14.88
CA ILE A 152 -4.69 9.04 -14.22
C ILE A 152 -4.29 10.52 -14.35
N GLU A 153 -4.64 11.17 -15.47
CA GLU A 153 -4.35 12.59 -15.71
C GLU A 153 -5.02 13.52 -14.68
N THR A 154 -6.12 13.07 -14.06
CA THR A 154 -6.92 13.92 -13.16
C THR A 154 -6.21 14.27 -11.86
N ILE A 155 -5.19 13.49 -11.46
CA ILE A 155 -4.39 13.74 -10.26
C ILE A 155 -3.02 14.38 -10.56
N ASP A 156 -2.63 14.48 -11.84
CA ASP A 156 -1.27 14.85 -12.25
C ASP A 156 -0.86 16.24 -11.74
N GLU A 157 -1.67 17.27 -12.01
CA GLU A 157 -1.39 18.64 -11.56
C GLU A 157 -1.35 18.77 -10.03
N PHE A 158 -2.19 18.00 -9.31
CA PHE A 158 -2.18 17.99 -7.85
C PHE A 158 -0.93 17.31 -7.29
N MET A 159 -0.52 16.20 -7.89
CA MET A 159 0.70 15.48 -7.52
C MET A 159 1.95 16.33 -7.81
N LYS A 160 2.03 16.94 -9.00
CA LYS A 160 3.10 17.87 -9.36
C LYS A 160 3.21 19.02 -8.36
N SER A 161 2.11 19.71 -8.08
CA SER A 161 2.09 20.81 -7.10
C SER A 161 2.53 20.35 -5.71
N SER A 162 2.16 19.13 -5.31
CA SER A 162 2.57 18.53 -4.04
C SER A 162 4.08 18.24 -3.98
N ILE A 163 4.66 17.75 -5.08
CA ILE A 163 6.10 17.48 -5.20
C ILE A 163 6.90 18.79 -5.23
N GLU A 164 6.46 19.79 -6.01
CA GLU A 164 7.07 21.12 -6.04
C GLU A 164 7.07 21.76 -4.65
N ASN A 165 5.98 21.58 -3.89
CA ASN A 165 5.88 22.08 -2.53
C ASN A 165 6.87 21.40 -1.57
N LEU A 166 7.12 20.10 -1.72
CA LEU A 166 8.15 19.41 -0.93
C LEU A 166 9.54 19.98 -1.26
N TYR A 167 9.84 20.07 -2.55
CA TYR A 167 11.13 20.58 -3.05
C TYR A 167 11.45 21.98 -2.52
N LEU A 168 10.48 22.90 -2.60
CA LEU A 168 10.64 24.28 -2.11
C LEU A 168 10.81 24.38 -0.59
N ASN A 169 10.26 23.45 0.18
CA ASN A 169 10.31 23.45 1.64
C ASN A 169 11.54 22.74 2.23
N GLY A 170 12.51 22.35 1.38
CA GLY A 170 13.81 21.85 1.82
C GLY A 170 13.96 20.33 1.79
N LYS A 171 13.12 19.62 1.02
CA LYS A 171 13.40 18.29 0.44
C LYS A 171 12.74 18.13 -0.92
#